data_AF-A0A971W3N7-F1
#
_entry.id   AF-A0A971W3N7-F1
#
_cell.length_a   1.000
_cell.length_b   1.000
_cell.length_c   1.000
_cell.angle_alpha   90.00
_cell.angle_beta   90.00
_cell.angle_gamma   90.00
#
_symmetry.space_group_name_H-M   'P 1'
#
loop_
_entity.id
_entity.type
_entity.pdbx_description
1 polymer ?
#
loop_
_entity_poly.entity_id
_entity_poly.type
_entity_poly.pdbx_seq_one_letter_code
_entity_poly.pdbx_strand_id
1 'polypeptide(L)' 'EIYTPGAVDTSLPLNKVLDDTEREYIKKVLRETKYNKTRAARKLGISIRNLYYKIEKYKLDMQ' A
#
# COMPACT_ATOMS: atom_id res chain seq x y z
N GLU A 1 11.05 12.59 15.00
CA GLU A 1 10.69 11.25 15.51
C GLU A 1 11.31 10.22 14.58
N ILE A 2 12.28 9.46 15.08
CA ILE A 2 13.01 8.47 14.29
C ILE A 2 12.02 7.34 14.00
N TYR A 3 11.74 7.06 12.72
CA TYR A 3 10.92 5.92 12.34
C TYR A 3 11.67 4.65 12.80
N THR A 4 11.24 4.07 13.90
CA THR A 4 11.72 2.77 14.39
C THR A 4 10.71 1.73 13.91
N PRO A 5 10.85 1.15 12.71
CA PRO A 5 10.03 0.02 12.34
C PRO A 5 10.37 -1.09 13.31
N GLY A 6 9.35 -1.61 14.01
CA GLY A 6 9.52 -2.80 14.85
C GLY A 6 10.23 -3.87 14.03
N ALA A 7 11.38 -4.33 14.55
CA ALA A 7 12.23 -5.41 14.05
C ALA A 7 11.95 -5.83 12.59
N VAL A 8 12.58 -5.15 11.63
CA VAL A 8 12.63 -5.65 10.26
C VAL A 8 13.30 -7.02 10.28
N ASP A 9 12.54 -8.05 9.95
CA ASP A 9 13.06 -9.41 9.86
C ASP A 9 14.03 -9.50 8.66
N THR A 10 15.33 -9.59 8.97
CA THR A 10 16.39 -9.66 7.95
C THR A 10 16.50 -11.03 7.27
N SER A 11 15.64 -11.99 7.64
CA SER A 11 15.59 -13.30 6.95
C SER A 11 14.73 -13.24 5.68
N LEU A 12 13.87 -12.22 5.56
CA LEU A 12 13.05 -12.00 4.38
C LEU A 12 13.81 -11.27 3.27
N PRO A 13 13.59 -11.63 2.00
CA PRO A 13 14.18 -10.93 0.88
C PRO A 13 13.59 -9.51 0.76
N LEU A 14 14.40 -8.54 0.33
CA LEU A 14 14.03 -7.11 0.28
C LEU A 14 12.74 -6.85 -0.50
N ASN A 15 12.52 -7.60 -1.59
CA ASN A 15 11.31 -7.47 -2.39
C ASN A 15 10.04 -7.74 -1.58
N LYS A 16 10.06 -8.67 -0.62
CA LYS A 16 8.91 -8.98 0.24
C LYS A 16 8.63 -7.87 1.23
N VAL A 17 9.66 -7.28 1.83
CA VAL A 17 9.53 -6.16 2.77
C VAL A 17 8.91 -4.94 2.08
N LEU A 18 9.38 -4.63 0.87
CA LEU A 18 8.83 -3.53 0.06
C LEU A 18 7.38 -3.79 -0.34
N ASP A 19 7.06 -5.04 -0.72
CA ASP A 19 5.72 -5.43 -1.15
C ASP A 19 4.70 -5.33 0.00
N ASP A 20 5.07 -5.76 1.21
CA ASP A 20 4.21 -5.67 2.39
C ASP A 20 4.02 -4.21 2.84
N THR A 21 5.10 -3.43 2.84
CA THR A 21 5.05 -2.00 3.16
C THR A 21 4.16 -1.24 2.18
N GLU A 22 4.30 -1.52 0.87
CA GLU A 22 3.46 -0.91 -0.16
C GLU A 22 1.99 -1.29 0.00
N ARG A 23 1.70 -2.58 0.26
CA ARG A 23 0.35 -3.09 0.50
C ARG A 23 -0.31 -2.39 1.68
N GLU A 24 0.36 -2.32 2.83
CA GLU A 24 -0.19 -1.71 4.05
C GLU A 24 -0.40 -0.20 3.88
N TYR A 25 0.52 0.47 3.18
CA TYR A 25 0.38 1.89 2.87
C TYR A 25 -0.83 2.18 1.97
N ILE A 26 -0.99 1.42 0.88
CA ILE A 26 -2.14 1.57 -0.03
C ILE A 26 -3.44 1.28 0.72
N LYS A 27 -3.48 0.22 1.54
CA LYS A 27 -4.65 -0.13 2.36
C LYS A 27 -5.01 0.98 3.34
N LYS A 28 -4.03 1.61 3.98
CA LYS A 28 -4.26 2.77 4.87
C LYS A 28 -4.89 3.92 4.09
N VAL A 29 -4.34 4.28 2.93
CA VAL A 29 -4.87 5.38 2.12
C VAL A 29 -6.28 5.08 1.59
N LEU A 30 -6.56 3.84 1.18
CA LEU A 30 -7.91 3.42 0.78
C LEU A 30 -8.91 3.61 1.92
N ARG A 31 -8.57 3.19 3.15
CA ARG A 31 -9.44 3.40 4.32
C ARG A 31 -9.66 4.89 4.62
N GLU A 32 -8.60 5.69 4.63
CA GLU A 32 -8.70 7.14 4.86
C GLU A 32 -9.56 7.86 3.82
N THR A 33 -9.56 7.36 2.58
CA THR A 33 -10.36 7.92 1.48
C THR A 33 -11.74 7.28 1.34
N LYS A 34 -12.15 6.44 2.31
CA LYS A 34 -13.41 5.67 2.27
C LYS A 34 -13.56 4.87 0.97
N TYR A 35 -12.48 4.22 0.55
CA TYR A 35 -12.38 3.43 -0.69
C TYR A 35 -12.66 4.18 -1.99
N ASN A 36 -12.61 5.52 -1.97
CA ASN A 36 -12.69 6.31 -3.19
C ASN A 36 -11.37 6.18 -3.97
N LYS A 37 -11.33 5.27 -4.95
CA LYS A 37 -10.13 4.91 -5.73
C LYS A 37 -9.50 6.13 -6.44
N THR A 38 -10.31 7.06 -6.95
CA THR A 38 -9.81 8.30 -7.58
C THR A 38 -9.10 9.21 -6.58
N ARG A 39 -9.67 9.42 -5.38
CA ARG A 39 -9.05 10.21 -4.31
C ARG A 39 -7.81 9.52 -3.74
N ALA A 40 -7.85 8.20 -3.60
CA ALA A 40 -6.71 7.40 -3.14
C ALA A 40 -5.54 7.51 -4.12
N ALA A 41 -5.78 7.35 -5.42
CA ALA A 41 -4.74 7.46 -6.45
C ALA A 41 -4.09 8.85 -6.42
N ARG A 42 -4.91 9.91 -6.29
CA ARG A 42 -4.41 11.29 -6.16
C ARG A 42 -3.59 11.49 -4.89
N LYS A 43 -4.00 10.92 -3.75
CA LYS A 43 -3.26 11.00 -2.47
C LYS A 43 -1.95 10.22 -2.51
N LEU A 44 -1.93 9.10 -3.23
CA LEU A 44 -0.74 8.26 -3.45
C LEU A 44 0.21 8.84 -4.51
N GLY A 45 -0.23 9.84 -5.30
CA GLY A 45 0.58 10.41 -6.38
C GLY A 45 0.77 9.47 -7.59
N ILE A 46 -0.14 8.50 -7.78
CA ILE A 46 -0.08 7.54 -8.89
C ILE A 46 -1.30 7.65 -9.79
N SER A 47 -1.20 7.14 -11.02
CA SER A 47 -2.37 7.05 -11.90
C SER A 47 -3.41 6.08 -11.33
N ILE A 48 -4.69 6.34 -11.62
CA ILE A 48 -5.78 5.47 -11.17
C ILE A 48 -5.61 4.03 -11.68
N ARG A 49 -5.13 3.85 -12.91
CA ARG A 49 -4.81 2.54 -13.48
C ARG A 49 -3.73 1.80 -12.68
N ASN A 50 -2.67 2.50 -12.26
CA ASN A 50 -1.63 1.89 -11.44
C ASN A 50 -2.17 1.47 -10.06
N LEU A 51 -3.07 2.28 -9.48
CA LEU A 51 -3.77 1.90 -8.26
C LEU A 51 -4.61 0.63 -8.45
N TYR A 52 -5.37 0.50 -9.55
CA TYR A 52 -6.13 -0.73 -9.84
C TYR A 52 -5.22 -1.96 -9.89
N TYR A 53 -4.10 -1.89 -10.60
CA TYR A 53 -3.14 -3.01 -10.63
C TYR A 53 -2.61 -3.37 -9.25
N LYS A 54 -2.30 -2.39 -8.40
CA LYS A 54 -1.82 -2.67 -7.04
C LYS A 54 -2.93 -3.23 -6.15
N ILE A 55 -4.17 -2.77 -6.30
CA ILE A 55 -5.33 -3.35 -5.60
C ILE A 55 -5.51 -4.82 -5.97
N GLU A 56 -5.44 -5.17 -7.26
CA GLU A 56 -5.56 -6.56 -7.71
C GLU A 56 -4.37 -7.40 -7.25
N LYS A 57 -3.14 -6.91 -7.44
CA LYS A 57 -1.90 -7.56 -7.00
C LYS A 57 -1.94 -7.91 -5.51
N TYR A 58 -2.44 -6.99 -4.69
CA TYR A 58 -2.53 -7.14 -3.23
C TYR A 58 -3.84 -7.70 -2.72
N LYS A 59 -4.78 -8.04 -3.62
CA LYS A 59 -6.12 -8.52 -3.29
C LYS A 59 -6.85 -7.59 -2.29
N LEU A 60 -6.75 -6.28 -2.51
CA LEU A 60 -7.36 -5.24 -1.66
C LEU A 60 -8.79 -4.85 -2.08
N ASP A 61 -9.38 -5.56 -3.04
CA ASP A 61 -10.68 -5.21 -3.64
C ASP A 61 -11.90 -5.59 -2.77
N MET A 62 -11.76 -6.53 -1.83
CA MET A 62 -12.88 -7.12 -1.07
C MET A 62 -13.11 -6.49 0.32
N GLN A 63 -13.35 -5.17 0.42
CA GLN A 63 -13.69 -4.51 1.70
C GLN A 63 -14.99 -3.71 1.65
#